data_AF-A0A2V3HY64-F1
#
_entry.id   AF-A0A2V3HY64-F1
#
_cell.length_a   1.000
_cell.length_b   1.000
_cell.length_c   1.000
_cell.angle_alpha   90.00
_cell.angle_beta   90.00
_cell.angle_gamma   90.00
#
_symmetry.space_group_name_H-M   'P 1'
#
loop_
_entity.id
_entity.type
_entity.pdbx_description
1 polymer ?
#
loop_
_entity_poly.entity_id
_entity_poly.type
_entity_poly.pdbx_seq_one_letter_code
_entity_poly.pdbx_strand_id
1 'polypeptide(L)'
;MVSEFNLLWEFVDFLPAGFIFGFFDNFILLIGAYTGINIEKYIDNKASGVLGGVVGAGLANSISDGIGALIDPNMNKMFVGIVLGTILPLFLIPIIEKLRK
;
A
#
# COMPACT_ATOMS: atom_id res chain seq x y z
N MET A 1 20.19 -33.98 -4.49
CA MET A 1 18.75 -33.77 -4.28
C MET A 1 18.60 -32.29 -3.96
N VAL A 2 18.01 -31.51 -4.85
CA VAL A 2 17.77 -30.07 -4.60
C VAL A 2 16.69 -30.00 -3.52
N SER A 3 16.92 -29.23 -2.46
CA SER A 3 15.92 -29.05 -1.41
C SER A 3 14.76 -28.21 -1.96
N GLU A 4 13.53 -28.45 -1.49
CA GLU A 4 12.36 -27.63 -1.86
C GLU A 4 12.59 -26.13 -1.61
N PHE A 5 13.40 -25.83 -0.58
CA PHE A 5 13.83 -24.47 -0.25
C PHE A 5 14.67 -23.82 -1.36
N ASN A 6 15.58 -24.56 -2.00
CA ASN A 6 16.38 -24.02 -3.10
C ASN A 6 15.54 -23.73 -4.34
N LEU A 7 14.53 -24.57 -4.62
CA LEU A 7 13.61 -24.36 -5.74
C LEU A 7 12.79 -23.07 -5.56
N LEU A 8 12.38 -22.77 -4.32
CA LEU A 8 11.68 -21.52 -3.99
C LEU A 8 12.55 -20.29 -4.28
N TRP A 9 13.83 -20.32 -3.92
CA TRP A 9 14.74 -19.21 -4.20
C TRP A 9 15.06 -19.05 -5.67
N GLU A 10 15.26 -20.15 -6.41
CA GLU A 10 15.42 -20.09 -7.87
C GLU A 10 14.19 -19.48 -8.56
N PHE A 11 12.99 -19.80 -8.08
CA PHE A 11 11.75 -19.18 -8.56
C PHE A 11 11.69 -17.68 -8.21
N VAL A 12 12.04 -17.29 -6.98
CA VAL A 12 12.07 -15.89 -6.57
C VAL A 12 13.07 -15.09 -7.40
N ASP A 13 14.26 -15.65 -7.65
CA ASP A 13 15.31 -15.02 -8.45
C ASP A 13 14.97 -14.94 -9.95
N PHE A 14 14.09 -15.83 -10.43
CA PHE A 14 13.56 -15.76 -11.80
C PHE A 14 12.57 -14.59 -12.01
N LEU A 15 11.90 -14.14 -10.95
CA LEU A 15 10.94 -13.04 -11.05
C LEU A 15 11.66 -11.71 -11.31
N PRO A 16 11.09 -10.81 -12.13
CA PRO A 16 11.62 -9.46 -12.28
C PRO A 16 11.68 -8.73 -10.94
N ALA A 17 12.74 -7.96 -10.71
CA ALA A 17 12.88 -7.14 -9.50
C ALA A 17 11.65 -6.24 -9.31
N GLY A 18 11.05 -6.27 -8.11
CA GLY A 18 9.84 -5.52 -7.80
C GLY A 18 8.53 -6.23 -8.13
N PHE A 19 8.57 -7.41 -8.74
CA PHE A 19 7.34 -8.17 -9.02
C PHE A 19 6.61 -8.54 -7.73
N ILE A 20 7.33 -9.06 -6.73
CA ILE A 20 6.74 -9.44 -5.44
C ILE A 20 6.15 -8.21 -4.75
N PHE A 21 6.88 -7.10 -4.73
CA PHE A 21 6.39 -5.81 -4.25
C PHE A 21 5.06 -5.43 -4.92
N GLY A 22 5.05 -5.35 -6.25
CA GLY A 22 3.87 -4.89 -6.99
C GLY A 22 2.66 -5.80 -6.85
N PHE A 23 2.89 -7.12 -6.75
CA PHE A 23 1.82 -8.08 -6.49
C PHE A 23 1.18 -7.85 -5.12
N PHE A 24 1.99 -7.80 -4.05
CA PHE A 24 1.46 -7.65 -2.69
C PHE A 24 0.86 -6.27 -2.43
N ASP A 25 1.44 -5.21 -2.98
CA ASP A 25 0.87 -3.86 -2.93
C ASP A 25 -0.57 -3.87 -3.46
N ASN A 26 -0.76 -4.30 -4.71
CA ASN A 26 -2.08 -4.30 -5.33
C ASN A 26 -3.04 -5.30 -4.69
N PHE A 27 -2.56 -6.47 -4.26
CA PHE A 27 -3.40 -7.49 -3.62
C PHE A 27 -3.97 -7.00 -2.29
N ILE A 28 -3.14 -6.41 -1.43
CA ILE A 28 -3.57 -5.88 -0.13
C ILE A 28 -4.48 -4.67 -0.34
N LEU A 29 -4.14 -3.78 -1.27
CA LEU A 29 -4.94 -2.61 -1.59
C LEU A 29 -6.35 -3.01 -2.08
N LEU A 30 -6.45 -4.02 -2.96
CA LEU A 30 -7.73 -4.53 -3.44
C LEU A 30 -8.58 -5.11 -2.30
N ILE A 31 -7.97 -5.87 -1.39
CA ILE A 31 -8.70 -6.37 -0.21
C ILE A 31 -9.21 -5.20 0.63
N GLY A 32 -8.37 -4.21 0.93
CA GLY A 32 -8.78 -3.03 1.69
C GLY A 32 -9.91 -2.24 1.03
N ALA A 33 -9.82 -2.03 -0.28
CA ALA A 33 -10.81 -1.30 -1.06
C ALA A 33 -12.15 -2.05 -1.13
N TYR A 34 -12.15 -3.36 -1.41
CA TYR A 34 -13.37 -4.15 -1.53
C TYR A 34 -14.00 -4.53 -0.19
N THR A 35 -13.23 -4.64 0.89
CA THR A 35 -13.78 -4.88 2.24
C THR A 35 -14.41 -3.62 2.84
N GLY A 36 -14.16 -2.44 2.27
CA GLY A 36 -15.01 -1.27 2.46
C GLY A 36 -14.99 -0.71 3.89
N ILE A 37 -13.81 -0.62 4.52
CA ILE A 37 -13.68 0.07 5.80
C ILE A 37 -13.93 1.56 5.56
N ASN A 38 -15.16 2.00 5.83
CA ASN A 38 -15.57 3.40 5.77
C ASN A 38 -15.01 4.15 6.99
N ILE A 39 -13.68 4.32 7.04
CA ILE A 39 -12.96 4.96 8.15
C ILE A 39 -13.57 6.33 8.49
N GLU A 40 -14.05 7.06 7.49
CA GLU A 40 -14.69 8.35 7.64
C GLU A 40 -15.95 8.33 8.51
N LYS A 41 -16.73 7.25 8.49
CA LYS A 41 -17.94 7.11 9.33
C LYS A 41 -17.61 6.95 10.81
N TYR A 42 -16.40 6.50 11.14
CA TYR A 42 -15.93 6.43 12.52
C TYR A 42 -15.46 7.79 13.06
N ILE A 43 -15.15 8.75 12.18
CA ILE A 43 -14.63 10.08 12.55
C ILE A 43 -15.76 11.11 12.54
N ASP A 44 -16.55 11.18 11.47
CA ASP A 44 -17.70 12.06 11.37
C ASP A 44 -18.75 11.45 10.43
N ASN A 45 -19.95 11.22 10.94
CA ASN A 45 -21.08 10.73 10.16
C ASN A 45 -21.50 11.67 9.02
N LYS A 46 -21.06 12.94 9.04
CA LYS A 46 -21.27 13.93 7.98
C LYS A 46 -20.10 14.06 7.01
N ALA A 47 -19.03 13.28 7.18
CA ALA A 47 -17.91 13.31 6.27
C ALA A 47 -18.35 12.93 4.84
N SER A 48 -17.85 13.69 3.86
CA SER A 48 -18.04 13.35 2.44
C SER A 48 -17.41 11.99 2.17
N GLY A 49 -18.15 11.08 1.54
CA GLY A 49 -17.62 9.78 1.12
C GLY A 49 -16.40 9.90 0.21
N VAL A 50 -16.25 11.03 -0.50
CA VAL A 50 -15.05 11.29 -1.32
C VAL A 50 -13.83 11.59 -0.45
N LEU A 51 -13.96 12.41 0.60
CA LEU A 51 -12.84 12.70 1.51
C LEU A 51 -12.41 11.43 2.25
N GLY A 52 -13.40 10.67 2.74
CA GLY A 52 -13.15 9.38 3.38
C GLY A 52 -12.47 8.37 2.48
N GLY A 53 -12.96 8.23 1.25
CA GLY A 53 -12.35 7.37 0.24
C GLY A 53 -10.91 7.75 -0.09
N VAL A 54 -10.60 9.04 -0.24
CA VAL A 54 -9.22 9.49 -0.52
C VAL A 54 -8.28 9.23 0.66
N VAL A 55 -8.71 9.52 1.89
CA VAL A 55 -7.90 9.25 3.09
C VAL A 55 -7.70 7.74 3.28
N GLY A 56 -8.78 6.96 3.17
CA GLY A 56 -8.73 5.51 3.29
C GLY A 56 -7.84 4.85 2.24
N ALA A 57 -7.99 5.24 0.97
CA ALA A 57 -7.16 4.74 -0.13
C ALA A 57 -5.68 5.11 0.06
N GLY A 58 -5.38 6.34 0.45
CA GLY A 58 -4.00 6.78 0.68
C GLY A 58 -3.32 6.06 1.85
N LEU A 59 -4.05 5.81 2.95
CA LEU A 59 -3.54 5.03 4.07
C LEU A 59 -3.37 3.55 3.71
N ALA A 60 -4.35 2.97 3.01
CA ALA A 60 -4.27 1.58 2.54
C ALA A 60 -3.08 1.37 1.60
N ASN A 61 -2.86 2.30 0.66
CA ASN A 61 -1.70 2.30 -0.24
C ASN A 61 -0.38 2.36 0.55
N SER A 62 -0.29 3.23 1.56
CA SER A 62 0.94 3.35 2.36
C SER A 62 1.26 2.05 3.10
N ILE A 63 0.24 1.35 3.59
CA ILE A 63 0.39 0.06 4.27
C ILE A 63 0.75 -1.05 3.28
N SER A 64 0.07 -1.12 2.13
CA SER A 64 0.31 -2.14 1.11
C SER A 64 1.71 -2.03 0.51
N ASP A 65 2.15 -0.82 0.16
CA ASP A 65 3.51 -0.52 -0.29
C ASP A 65 4.55 -0.92 0.77
N GLY A 66 4.31 -0.59 2.04
CA GLY A 66 5.19 -0.95 3.13
C GLY A 66 5.36 -2.48 3.29
N ILE A 67 4.25 -3.22 3.23
CA ILE A 67 4.27 -4.69 3.32
C ILE A 67 4.94 -5.29 2.09
N GLY A 68 4.59 -4.83 0.89
CA GLY A 68 5.22 -5.28 -0.36
C GLY A 68 6.73 -5.05 -0.34
N ALA A 69 7.19 -3.90 0.17
CA ALA A 69 8.61 -3.58 0.26
C ALA A 69 9.34 -4.46 1.27
N LEU A 70 8.72 -4.80 2.40
CA LEU A 70 9.34 -5.70 3.39
C LEU A 70 9.47 -7.14 2.88
N ILE A 71 8.51 -7.62 2.10
CA ILE A 71 8.47 -9.01 1.62
C ILE A 71 9.36 -9.20 0.39
N ASP A 72 9.45 -8.20 -0.49
CA ASP A 72 10.28 -8.29 -1.70
C ASP A 72 11.78 -8.16 -1.36
N PRO A 73 12.61 -9.20 -1.60
CA PRO A 73 14.04 -9.17 -1.31
C PRO A 73 14.81 -8.06 -2.03
N ASN A 74 14.29 -7.58 -3.16
CA ASN A 74 14.91 -6.51 -3.96
C ASN A 74 14.53 -5.11 -3.46
N MET A 75 13.42 -4.98 -2.71
CA MET A 75 12.87 -3.69 -2.29
C MET A 75 13.03 -3.40 -0.80
N ASN A 76 13.34 -4.39 0.03
CA ASN A 76 13.41 -4.25 1.49
C ASN A 76 14.34 -3.14 2.00
N LYS A 77 15.46 -2.89 1.32
CA LYS A 77 16.41 -1.79 1.67
C LYS A 77 15.81 -0.41 1.44
N MET A 78 14.79 -0.30 0.58
CA MET A 78 14.10 0.94 0.25
C MET A 78 12.84 1.16 1.09
N PHE A 79 12.47 0.21 1.96
CA PHE A 79 11.25 0.24 2.79
C PHE A 79 10.99 1.60 3.44
N VAL A 80 11.98 2.17 4.13
CA VAL A 80 11.82 3.45 4.84
C VAL A 80 11.52 4.59 3.85
N GLY A 81 12.20 4.62 2.70
CA GLY A 81 11.97 5.62 1.67
C GLY A 81 10.59 5.51 1.04
N ILE A 82 10.14 4.28 0.77
CA ILE A 82 8.82 3.99 0.21
C ILE A 82 7.72 4.45 1.19
N VAL A 83 7.79 4.02 2.46
CA VAL A 83 6.77 4.38 3.47
C VAL A 83 6.72 5.88 3.73
N LEU A 84 7.87 6.57 3.82
CA LEU A 84 7.87 8.03 3.98
C LEU A 84 7.32 8.73 2.73
N GLY A 85 7.66 8.23 1.54
CA GLY A 85 7.19 8.76 0.26
C GLY A 85 5.68 8.63 0.05
N THR A 86 5.05 7.59 0.60
CA THR A 86 3.61 7.36 0.49
C THR A 86 2.82 8.15 1.54
N ILE A 87 3.36 8.29 2.77
CA ILE A 87 2.70 9.03 3.85
C ILE A 87 2.76 10.54 3.64
N LEU A 88 3.88 11.09 3.17
CA LEU A 88 4.09 12.54 3.11
C LEU A 88 3.02 13.28 2.26
N PRO A 89 2.61 12.79 1.08
CA PRO A 89 1.53 13.41 0.29
C PRO A 89 0.16 13.39 0.98
N LEU A 90 -0.11 12.49 1.92
CA LEU A 90 -1.40 12.41 2.61
C LEU A 90 -1.70 13.69 3.42
N PHE A 91 -0.65 14.39 3.87
CA PHE A 91 -0.80 15.68 4.55
C PHE A 91 -1.33 16.80 3.62
N LEU A 92 -1.33 16.60 2.30
CA LEU A 92 -1.91 17.55 1.34
C LEU A 92 -3.43 17.41 1.21
N ILE A 93 -4.02 16.30 1.68
CA ILE A 93 -5.46 16.04 1.56
C ILE A 93 -6.33 17.20 2.11
N PRO A 94 -6.07 17.76 3.31
CA PRO A 94 -6.85 18.88 3.83
C PRO A 94 -6.74 20.15 2.97
N ILE A 95 -5.59 20.40 2.35
CA ILE A 95 -5.35 21.56 1.48
C ILE A 95 -6.16 21.39 0.19
N ILE A 96 -6.09 20.21 -0.43
CA ILE A 96 -6.83 19.87 -1.65
C ILE A 96 -8.34 19.96 -1.39
N GLU A 97 -8.82 19.44 -0.26
CA GLU A 97 -10.24 19.50 0.11
C GLU A 97 -10.74 20.95 0.26
N LYS A 98 -9.91 21.84 0.81
CA LYS A 98 -10.23 23.26 0.95
C LYS A 98 -10.27 24.00 -0.39
N LEU A 99 -9.45 23.60 -1.37
CA LEU A 99 -9.44 24.18 -2.72
C LEU A 99 -10.59 23.67 -3.60
N ARG A 100 -11.09 22.46 -3.32
CA ARG A 100 -12.19 21.84 -4.08
C ARG A 100 -13.57 22.43 -3.72
N LYS A 101 -13.74 22.92 -2.50
CA LYS A 101 -14.97 23.54 -1.99
C LYS A 101 -15.00 25.03 -2.27
#